data_AF-A0A3B8RUY2-F1
#
_entry.id   AF-A0A3B8RUY2-F1
#
_cell.length_a   1.000
_cell.length_b   1.000
_cell.length_c   1.000
_cell.angle_alpha   90.00
_cell.angle_beta   90.00
_cell.angle_gamma   90.00
#
_symmetry.space_group_name_H-M   'P 1'
#
loop_
_entity.id
_entity.type
_entity.pdbx_description
1 polymer ?
#
loop_
_entity_poly.entity_id
_entity_poly.type
_entity_poly.pdbx_seq_one_letter_code
_entity_poly.pdbx_strand_id
1 'polypeptide(L)'
;MGQSLVKNYIHIVFSTKHRVPLIHQPVQDELYSYIGRICKEMECQPIKIGGYTDHIHILCMLSKKIALMKLLEEVKSHSSKWMKTKGEILKKFYWQNGYGAFSVNPSQVNIVIAYIENQKEHHKRRSFQDEYRAILRKYKVEYDERYIWD
;
A
#
# COMPACT_ATOMS: atom_id res chain seq x y z
N MET A 1 -33.85 5.17 -14.46
CA MET A 1 -32.85 4.37 -13.71
C MET A 1 -31.96 5.30 -12.92
N GLY A 2 -31.65 4.99 -11.66
CA GLY A 2 -30.76 5.79 -10.82
C GLY A 2 -29.28 5.48 -11.08
N GLN A 3 -28.40 6.44 -10.78
CA GLN A 3 -26.95 6.28 -10.88
C GLN A 3 -26.31 6.25 -9.49
N SER A 4 -25.31 5.40 -9.29
CA SER A 4 -24.43 5.45 -8.11
C SER A 4 -23.12 6.17 -8.48
N LEU A 5 -22.94 7.38 -7.94
CA LEU A 5 -21.79 8.24 -8.18
C LEU A 5 -20.91 8.27 -6.94
N VAL A 6 -19.67 7.78 -7.05
CA VAL A 6 -18.70 7.79 -5.94
C VAL A 6 -17.32 8.19 -6.43
N LYS A 7 -16.51 8.77 -5.54
CA LYS A 7 -15.07 9.01 -5.75
C LYS A 7 -14.32 8.65 -4.46
N ASN A 8 -14.01 7.37 -4.33
CA ASN A 8 -13.38 6.82 -3.13
C ASN A 8 -11.86 6.75 -3.31
N TYR A 9 -11.17 7.88 -3.20
CA TYR A 9 -9.70 7.87 -3.19
C TYR A 9 -9.19 7.35 -1.85
N ILE A 10 -8.44 6.26 -1.86
CA ILE A 10 -7.88 5.65 -0.65
C ILE A 10 -6.37 5.58 -0.77
N HIS A 11 -5.66 6.06 0.26
CA HIS A 11 -4.24 5.81 0.49
C HIS A 11 -4.09 4.63 1.44
N ILE A 12 -3.53 3.54 0.92
CA ILE A 12 -3.29 2.29 1.63
C ILE A 12 -1.80 2.18 1.92
N VAL A 13 -1.43 1.69 3.10
CA VAL A 13 -0.04 1.46 3.51
C VAL A 13 0.09 0.19 4.34
N PHE A 14 1.13 -0.60 4.05
CA PHE A 14 1.52 -1.77 4.86
C PHE A 14 2.96 -2.18 4.55
N SER A 15 3.59 -2.86 5.52
CA SER A 15 4.96 -3.35 5.43
C SER A 15 5.05 -4.82 5.02
N THR A 16 6.25 -5.24 4.61
CA THR A 16 6.68 -6.63 4.68
C THR A 16 6.58 -7.13 6.12
N LYS A 17 6.43 -8.44 6.29
CA LYS A 17 6.37 -9.08 7.60
C LYS A 17 7.65 -8.78 8.36
N HIS A 18 7.51 -8.35 9.61
CA HIS A 18 8.62 -7.88 10.47
C HIS A 18 9.46 -6.73 9.87
N ARG A 19 8.95 -6.04 8.83
CA ARG A 19 9.64 -4.94 8.12
C ARG A 19 11.00 -5.38 7.56
N VAL A 20 11.13 -6.64 7.15
CA VAL A 20 12.35 -7.10 6.48
C VAL A 20 12.48 -6.37 5.14
N PRO A 21 13.62 -5.71 4.85
CA PRO A 21 13.80 -4.98 3.60
C PRO A 21 13.99 -5.98 2.46
N LEU A 22 12.92 -6.28 1.72
CA LEU A 22 12.89 -7.28 0.65
C LEU A 22 12.48 -6.69 -0.72
N ILE A 23 12.10 -5.42 -0.74
CA ILE A 23 11.62 -4.71 -1.93
C ILE A 23 12.80 -3.93 -2.52
N HIS A 24 13.68 -4.63 -3.22
CA HIS A 24 14.86 -4.03 -3.86
C HIS A 24 14.73 -4.06 -5.39
N GLN A 25 15.54 -3.24 -6.06
CA GLN A 25 15.68 -3.35 -7.52
C GLN A 25 16.36 -4.69 -7.88
N PRO A 26 15.94 -5.37 -8.97
CA PRO A 26 14.93 -4.95 -9.96
C PRO A 26 13.47 -5.29 -9.60
N VAL A 27 13.24 -6.18 -8.62
CA VAL A 27 11.90 -6.73 -8.33
C VAL A 27 10.90 -5.66 -7.87
N GLN A 28 11.37 -4.54 -7.32
CA GLN A 28 10.55 -3.42 -6.87
C GLN A 28 9.58 -2.93 -7.98
N ASP A 29 10.08 -2.60 -9.17
CA ASP A 29 9.25 -1.98 -10.20
C ASP A 29 8.28 -2.99 -10.83
N GLU A 30 8.71 -4.24 -10.90
CA GLU A 30 7.84 -5.35 -11.26
C GLU A 30 6.72 -5.56 -10.22
N LEU A 31 7.02 -5.45 -8.93
CA LEU A 31 6.05 -5.58 -7.84
C LEU A 31 4.99 -4.49 -7.93
N TYR A 32 5.40 -3.24 -8.12
CA TYR A 32 4.47 -2.12 -8.25
C TYR A 32 3.56 -2.29 -9.47
N SER A 33 4.12 -2.75 -10.59
CA SER A 33 3.36 -3.06 -11.80
C SER A 33 2.39 -4.23 -11.59
N TYR A 34 2.82 -5.27 -10.86
CA TYR A 34 2.00 -6.43 -10.54
C TYR A 34 0.81 -6.06 -9.65
N ILE A 35 1.03 -5.27 -8.60
CA ILE A 35 -0.04 -4.75 -7.73
C ILE A 35 -1.00 -3.86 -8.53
N GLY A 36 -0.47 -3.00 -9.41
CA GLY A 36 -1.30 -2.16 -10.29
C GLY A 36 -2.22 -2.99 -11.19
N ARG A 37 -1.77 -4.16 -11.65
CA ARG A 37 -2.62 -5.10 -12.41
C ARG A 37 -3.74 -5.67 -11.55
N ILE A 38 -3.44 -6.15 -10.34
CA ILE A 38 -4.46 -6.66 -9.40
C ILE A 38 -5.52 -5.58 -9.13
N CYS A 39 -5.09 -4.34 -8.83
CA CYS A 39 -6.03 -3.24 -8.63
C CYS A 39 -6.97 -3.05 -9.83
N LYS A 40 -6.42 -3.03 -11.06
CA LYS A 40 -7.22 -2.89 -12.29
C LYS A 40 -8.18 -4.06 -12.51
N GLU A 41 -7.76 -5.29 -12.28
CA GLU A 41 -8.60 -6.50 -12.38
C GLU A 41 -9.80 -6.44 -11.41
N MET A 42 -9.62 -5.79 -10.26
CA MET A 42 -10.66 -5.55 -9.27
C MET A 42 -11.48 -4.26 -9.50
N GLU A 43 -11.31 -3.61 -10.65
CA GLU A 43 -11.93 -2.33 -10.98
C GLU A 43 -11.56 -1.17 -10.03
N CYS A 44 -10.46 -1.31 -9.30
CA CYS A 44 -9.88 -0.27 -8.46
C CYS A 44 -8.79 0.44 -9.24
N GLN A 45 -9.04 1.67 -9.73
CA GLN A 45 -8.08 2.37 -10.58
C GLN A 45 -6.81 2.74 -9.77
N PRO A 46 -5.64 2.15 -10.04
CA PRO A 46 -4.41 2.57 -9.39
C PRO A 46 -4.00 3.95 -9.92
N ILE A 47 -3.62 4.85 -9.01
CA ILE A 47 -3.18 6.21 -9.33
C ILE A 47 -1.68 6.30 -9.13
N LYS A 48 -1.20 5.87 -7.95
CA LYS A 48 0.23 5.77 -7.67
C LYS A 48 0.50 4.59 -6.75
N ILE A 49 1.51 3.80 -7.10
CA ILE A 49 2.07 2.76 -6.24
C ILE A 49 3.55 3.08 -6.08
N GLY A 50 4.05 2.96 -4.86
CA GLY A 50 5.43 3.23 -4.51
C GLY A 50 5.70 2.81 -3.08
N GLY A 51 6.82 3.22 -2.52
CA GLY A 51 7.22 2.89 -1.16
C GLY A 51 8.73 2.80 -1.03
N TYR A 52 9.17 1.98 -0.09
CA TYR A 52 10.57 1.77 0.21
C TYR A 52 10.90 0.27 0.23
N THR A 53 12.00 -0.10 0.89
CA THR A 53 12.50 -1.47 0.88
C THR A 53 11.69 -2.42 1.74
N ASP A 54 10.96 -1.92 2.73
CA ASP A 54 10.22 -2.70 3.73
C ASP A 54 8.71 -2.43 3.73
N HIS A 55 8.19 -1.50 2.92
CA HIS A 55 6.76 -1.20 2.86
C HIS A 55 6.34 -0.59 1.53
N ILE A 56 5.03 -0.58 1.31
CA ILE A 56 4.42 0.02 0.13
C ILE A 56 3.29 0.98 0.50
N HIS A 57 3.06 1.91 -0.42
CA HIS A 57 1.89 2.76 -0.47
C HIS A 57 1.14 2.53 -1.79
N ILE A 58 -0.18 2.49 -1.69
CA ILE A 58 -1.08 2.42 -2.84
C ILE A 58 -2.06 3.58 -2.72
N LEU A 59 -2.06 4.47 -3.69
CA LEU A 59 -3.14 5.42 -3.91
C LEU A 59 -3.99 4.90 -5.08
N CYS A 60 -5.26 4.62 -4.82
CA CYS A 60 -6.20 4.16 -5.83
C CYS A 60 -7.58 4.77 -5.65
N MET A 61 -8.39 4.72 -6.71
CA MET A 61 -9.83 4.90 -6.62
C MET A 61 -10.47 3.54 -6.35
N LEU A 62 -10.99 3.33 -5.14
CA LEU A 62 -11.68 2.10 -4.74
C LEU A 62 -13.00 1.97 -5.50
N SER A 63 -13.23 0.79 -6.09
CA SER A 63 -14.49 0.47 -6.78
C SER A 63 -15.67 0.51 -5.82
N LYS A 64 -16.82 1.02 -6.29
CA LYS A 64 -18.09 0.95 -5.57
C LYS A 64 -18.65 -0.46 -5.40
N LYS A 65 -18.08 -1.44 -6.10
CA LYS A 65 -18.57 -2.83 -6.15
C LYS A 65 -18.01 -3.71 -5.05
N ILE A 66 -16.89 -3.32 -4.43
CA ILE A 66 -16.19 -4.16 -3.46
C ILE A 66 -15.85 -3.40 -2.18
N ALA A 67 -15.76 -4.15 -1.09
CA ALA A 67 -15.21 -3.63 0.15
C ALA A 67 -13.69 -3.45 0.02
N LEU A 68 -13.13 -2.47 0.73
CA LEU A 68 -11.69 -2.24 0.85
C LEU A 68 -10.93 -3.53 1.25
N MET A 69 -11.47 -4.28 2.22
CA MET A 69 -10.84 -5.53 2.69
C MET A 69 -10.60 -6.48 1.52
N LYS A 70 -11.58 -6.64 0.61
CA LYS A 70 -11.44 -7.55 -0.53
C LYS A 70 -10.29 -7.14 -1.46
N LEU A 71 -10.06 -5.83 -1.66
CA LEU A 71 -8.89 -5.35 -2.40
C LEU A 71 -7.59 -5.71 -1.69
N LEU A 72 -7.51 -5.51 -0.38
CA LEU A 72 -6.31 -5.82 0.42
C LEU A 72 -5.99 -7.31 0.43
N GLU A 73 -7.01 -8.17 0.52
CA GLU A 73 -6.87 -9.63 0.46
C GLU A 73 -6.21 -10.07 -0.84
N GLU A 74 -6.75 -9.66 -1.99
CA GLU A 74 -6.22 -10.02 -3.31
C GLU A 74 -4.82 -9.45 -3.52
N VAL A 75 -4.63 -8.16 -3.21
CA VAL A 75 -3.32 -7.49 -3.35
C VAL A 75 -2.28 -8.24 -2.53
N LYS A 76 -2.50 -8.49 -1.24
CA LYS A 76 -1.50 -9.10 -0.36
C LYS A 76 -1.27 -10.57 -0.69
N SER A 77 -2.33 -11.34 -0.95
CA SER A 77 -2.24 -12.76 -1.27
C SER A 77 -1.52 -13.01 -2.59
N HIS A 78 -1.96 -12.36 -3.67
CA HIS A 78 -1.41 -12.61 -5.00
C HIS A 78 0.00 -12.05 -5.14
N SER A 79 0.26 -10.84 -4.64
CA SER A 79 1.62 -10.29 -4.69
C SER A 79 2.60 -11.06 -3.80
N SER A 80 2.18 -11.60 -2.65
CA SER A 80 3.06 -12.48 -1.84
C SER A 80 3.41 -13.75 -2.59
N LYS A 81 2.42 -14.42 -3.21
CA LYS A 81 2.65 -15.64 -4.01
C LYS A 81 3.59 -15.35 -5.18
N TRP A 82 3.38 -14.23 -5.87
CA TRP A 82 4.22 -13.81 -6.98
C TRP A 82 5.64 -13.42 -6.54
N MET A 83 5.81 -12.67 -5.43
CA MET A 83 7.14 -12.33 -4.90
C MET A 83 7.98 -13.57 -4.60
N LYS A 84 7.35 -14.63 -4.07
CA LYS A 84 8.02 -15.90 -3.77
C LYS A 84 8.58 -16.61 -4.98
N THR A 85 8.15 -16.27 -6.20
CA THR A 85 8.70 -16.86 -7.43
C THR A 85 9.94 -16.12 -7.96
N LYS A 86 10.30 -14.98 -7.36
CA LYS A 86 11.36 -14.09 -7.86
C LYS A 86 12.77 -14.40 -7.37
N GLY A 87 12.92 -15.41 -6.52
CA GLY A 87 14.23 -15.92 -6.11
C GLY A 87 14.22 -16.56 -4.73
N GLU A 88 15.32 -17.25 -4.39
CA GLU A 88 15.45 -18.00 -3.13
C GLU A 88 15.23 -17.12 -1.90
N ILE A 89 15.79 -15.91 -1.88
CA ILE A 89 15.64 -14.97 -0.75
C ILE A 89 14.18 -14.55 -0.50
N LEU A 90 13.35 -14.58 -1.55
CA LEU A 90 11.94 -14.16 -1.49
C LEU A 90 10.99 -15.32 -1.22
N LYS A 91 11.42 -16.59 -1.14
CA LYS A 91 10.54 -17.73 -0.82
C LYS A 91 9.81 -17.57 0.52
N LYS A 92 10.42 -16.83 1.45
CA LYS A 92 9.86 -16.50 2.76
C LYS A 92 9.24 -15.10 2.81
N PHE A 93 8.95 -14.50 1.66
CA PHE A 93 8.29 -13.20 1.59
C PHE A 93 6.85 -13.30 2.12
N TYR A 94 6.50 -12.42 3.04
CA TYR A 94 5.14 -12.22 3.52
C TYR A 94 4.93 -10.73 3.75
N TRP A 95 3.69 -10.27 3.59
CA TRP A 95 3.27 -8.98 4.14
C TRP A 95 2.97 -9.11 5.63
N GLN A 96 2.99 -8.00 6.36
CA GLN A 96 2.34 -7.92 7.68
C GLN A 96 0.85 -8.28 7.54
N ASN A 97 0.16 -8.68 8.59
CA ASN A 97 -1.27 -8.94 8.68
C ASN A 97 -2.06 -7.63 8.60
N GLY A 98 -1.64 -6.62 9.37
CA GLY A 98 -2.25 -5.29 9.40
C GLY A 98 -2.15 -4.49 8.09
N TYR A 99 -2.90 -3.38 8.04
CA TYR A 99 -2.75 -2.33 7.04
C TYR A 99 -3.37 -1.03 7.56
N GLY A 100 -2.89 0.11 7.06
CA GLY A 100 -3.55 1.40 7.17
C GLY A 100 -4.27 1.73 5.87
N ALA A 101 -5.43 2.37 5.97
CA ALA A 101 -6.16 2.88 4.81
C ALA A 101 -6.87 4.18 5.17
N PHE A 102 -6.66 5.21 4.35
CA PHE A 102 -7.07 6.56 4.67
C PHE A 102 -7.73 7.21 3.46
N SER A 103 -8.91 7.80 3.67
CA SER A 103 -9.62 8.55 2.62
C SER A 103 -8.82 9.80 2.25
N VAL A 104 -8.65 10.03 0.95
CA VAL A 104 -7.94 11.19 0.40
C VAL A 104 -8.95 12.13 -0.25
N ASN A 105 -8.92 13.40 0.15
CA ASN A 105 -9.72 14.42 -0.53
C ASN A 105 -9.27 14.55 -2.00
N PRO A 106 -10.17 14.62 -3.00
CA PRO A 106 -9.80 14.80 -4.41
C PRO A 106 -8.80 15.94 -4.67
N SER A 107 -8.89 17.05 -3.92
CA SER A 107 -7.96 18.19 -4.02
C SER A 107 -6.54 17.88 -3.55
N GLN A 108 -6.36 16.82 -2.75
CA GLN A 108 -5.08 16.40 -2.19
C GLN A 108 -4.46 15.20 -2.92
N VAL A 109 -5.10 14.69 -3.97
CA VAL A 109 -4.60 13.53 -4.74
C VAL A 109 -3.17 13.76 -5.24
N ASN A 110 -2.90 14.92 -5.83
CA ASN A 110 -1.56 15.25 -6.35
C ASN A 110 -0.51 15.36 -5.22
N ILE A 111 -0.91 15.81 -4.03
CA ILE A 111 -0.02 15.85 -2.86
C ILE A 111 0.37 14.42 -2.45
N VAL A 112 -0.60 13.48 -2.44
CA VAL A 112 -0.32 12.08 -2.10
C VAL A 112 0.48 11.37 -3.20
N ILE A 113 0.27 11.70 -4.49
CA ILE A 113 1.12 11.22 -5.59
C ILE A 113 2.57 11.64 -5.36
N ALA A 114 2.80 12.93 -5.17
CA ALA A 114 4.15 13.46 -4.92
C ALA A 114 4.77 12.86 -3.65
N TYR A 115 3.97 12.63 -2.60
CA TYR A 115 4.42 11.95 -1.39
C TYR A 115 4.94 10.53 -1.67
N ILE A 116 4.16 9.73 -2.41
CA ILE A 116 4.53 8.35 -2.76
C ILE A 116 5.76 8.31 -3.68
N GLU A 117 5.89 9.27 -4.59
CA GLU A 117 7.05 9.39 -5.48
C GLU A 117 8.35 9.66 -4.74
N ASN A 118 8.30 10.46 -3.68
CA ASN A 118 9.46 10.89 -2.92
C ASN A 118 9.81 9.96 -1.75
N GLN A 119 9.20 8.77 -1.66
CA GLN A 119 9.40 7.83 -0.56
C GLN A 119 10.87 7.41 -0.36
N LYS A 120 11.63 7.20 -1.45
CA LYS A 120 13.06 6.90 -1.35
C LYS A 120 13.86 8.02 -0.68
N GLU A 121 13.51 9.28 -0.93
CA GLU A 121 14.15 10.43 -0.28
C GLU A 121 13.68 10.56 1.17
N HIS A 122 12.38 10.38 1.42
CA HIS A 122 11.77 10.41 2.75
C HIS A 122 12.48 9.47 3.73
N HIS A 123 12.75 8.24 3.28
CA HIS A 123 13.34 7.19 4.09
C HIS A 123 14.87 7.26 4.25
N LYS A 124 15.53 8.30 3.70
CA LYS A 124 16.92 8.62 4.09
C LYS A 124 17.03 9.12 5.53
N ARG A 125 15.94 9.65 6.10
CA ARG A 125 15.94 10.31 7.42
C ARG A 125 14.86 9.78 8.37
N ARG A 126 14.01 8.87 7.91
CA ARG A 126 12.84 8.43 8.66
C ARG A 126 12.59 6.93 8.49
N SER A 127 12.24 6.25 9.57
CA SER A 127 11.81 4.85 9.50
C SER A 127 10.36 4.72 9.04
N PHE A 128 9.99 3.53 8.54
CA PHE A 128 8.59 3.21 8.27
C PHE A 128 7.72 3.35 9.54
N GLN A 129 8.23 2.94 10.71
CA GLN A 129 7.46 3.05 11.95
C GLN A 129 7.13 4.51 12.30
N ASP A 130 8.09 5.42 12.16
CA ASP A 130 7.87 6.85 12.45
C ASP A 130 6.94 7.51 11.45
N GLU A 131 7.00 7.07 10.20
CA GLU A 131 6.07 7.46 9.15
C GLU A 131 4.65 6.97 9.49
N TYR A 132 4.48 5.68 9.72
CA TYR A 132 3.18 5.07 9.95
C TYR A 132 2.47 5.65 11.17
N ARG A 133 3.18 5.82 12.29
CA ARG A 133 2.64 6.52 13.48
C ARG A 133 2.20 7.94 13.16
N ALA A 134 2.95 8.68 12.34
CA ALA A 134 2.54 10.03 11.98
C ALA A 134 1.35 10.09 11.03
N ILE A 135 1.22 9.12 10.11
CA ILE A 135 0.01 8.97 9.30
C ILE A 135 -1.18 8.70 10.22
N LEU A 136 -1.07 7.73 11.14
CA LEU A 136 -2.13 7.42 12.11
C LEU A 136 -2.53 8.65 12.93
N ARG A 137 -1.56 9.41 13.47
CA ARG A 137 -1.82 10.68 14.17
C ARG A 137 -2.49 11.73 13.29
N LYS A 138 -2.02 11.91 12.06
CA LYS A 138 -2.60 12.87 11.09
C LYS A 138 -4.08 12.58 10.83
N TYR A 139 -4.44 11.30 10.72
CA TYR A 139 -5.82 10.87 10.49
C TYR A 139 -6.61 10.61 11.77
N LYS A 140 -6.02 10.87 12.96
CA LYS A 140 -6.64 10.65 14.27
C LYS A 140 -7.17 9.22 14.45
N VAL A 141 -6.41 8.24 13.96
CA VAL A 141 -6.71 6.83 14.19
C VAL A 141 -6.20 6.44 15.57
N GLU A 142 -7.09 5.92 16.42
CA GLU A 142 -6.69 5.29 17.67
C GLU A 142 -6.03 3.95 17.40
N TYR A 143 -4.91 3.69 18.04
CA TYR A 143 -4.18 2.44 17.87
C TYR A 143 -3.41 2.08 19.13
N ASP A 144 -3.19 0.78 19.31
CA ASP A 144 -2.31 0.24 20.31
C ASP A 144 -0.99 -0.14 19.65
N GLU A 145 0.09 0.51 20.10
CA GLU A 145 1.46 0.35 19.60
C GLU A 145 1.90 -1.12 19.58
N ARG A 146 1.33 -1.99 20.43
CA ARG A 146 1.68 -3.42 20.50
C ARG A 146 1.16 -4.23 19.30
N TYR A 147 0.14 -3.75 18.59
CA TYR A 147 -0.59 -4.53 17.59
C TYR A 147 -0.51 -3.99 16.15
N ILE A 148 0.18 -2.87 15.92
CA ILE A 148 0.28 -2.26 14.58
C ILE A 148 1.50 -2.71 13.76
N TRP A 149 2.26 -3.67 14.27
CA TRP A 149 3.56 -4.08 13.73
C TRP A 149 3.60 -5.49 13.12
N ASP A 150 2.50 -6.26 13.24
CA ASP A 150 2.39 -7.61 12.69
C ASP A 150 1.36 -7.75 11.58
#